data_AF-A0A7W1YB45-F1
#
_entry.id   AF-A0A7W1YB45-F1
#
_cell.length_a   1.000
_cell.length_b   1.000
_cell.length_c   1.000
_cell.angle_alpha   90.00
_cell.angle_beta   90.00
_cell.angle_gamma   90.00
#
_symmetry.space_group_name_H-M   'P 1'
#
loop_
_entity.id
_entity.type
_entity.pdbx_description
1 polymer ?
#
loop_
_entity_poly.entity_id
_entity_poly.type
_entity_poly.pdbx_seq_one_letter_code
_entity_poly.pdbx_strand_id
1 'polypeptide(L)'
;MRVGQVRAARPVGCRIRGCKERGEWAELAFMARAAKEGLRVSKPHRDSARYDVVVEYGGRFLRVQVKSTMYRRRGVESYSLNVLGPGRKKYRPGSVDLFAIYLIPRDEWYIIPFGAVGRTRSSLHFTPGGKRARYERYREAWELLKPGSEGEVGLQSLGR
;
A
#
# COMPACT_ATOMS: atom_id res chain seq x y z
N MET A 1 29.78 -4.30 -25.73
CA MET A 1 28.83 -4.08 -24.61
C MET A 1 27.66 -3.21 -25.08
N ARG A 2 26.44 -3.75 -25.07
CA ARG A 2 25.18 -3.01 -24.94
C ARG A 2 24.21 -3.99 -24.30
N VAL A 3 24.03 -3.89 -22.98
CA VAL A 3 23.05 -4.69 -22.26
C VAL A 3 21.69 -4.25 -22.80
N GLY A 4 21.07 -5.09 -23.63
CA GLY A 4 19.72 -4.88 -24.11
C GLY A 4 18.81 -4.75 -22.90
N GLN A 5 18.19 -3.58 -22.74
CA GLN A 5 17.23 -3.31 -21.70
C GLN A 5 16.03 -4.25 -21.93
N VAL A 6 16.02 -5.39 -21.23
CA VAL A 6 14.89 -6.32 -21.24
C VAL A 6 13.66 -5.51 -20.82
N ARG A 7 12.69 -5.36 -21.72
CA ARG A 7 11.40 -4.76 -21.37
C ARG A 7 10.81 -5.63 -20.26
N ALA A 8 10.80 -5.12 -19.03
CA ALA A 8 10.15 -5.80 -17.91
C ALA A 8 8.73 -6.21 -18.34
N ALA A 9 8.42 -7.49 -18.17
CA ALA A 9 7.10 -8.01 -18.49
C ALA A 9 6.05 -7.17 -17.74
N ARG A 10 5.01 -6.73 -18.45
CA ARG A 10 3.91 -5.98 -17.82
C ARG A 10 3.32 -6.81 -16.67
N PRO A 11 3.17 -6.26 -15.46
CA PRO A 11 2.60 -6.98 -14.33
C PRO A 11 1.23 -7.56 -14.66
N VAL A 12 0.91 -8.72 -14.08
CA VAL A 12 -0.34 -9.46 -14.34
C VAL A 12 -1.57 -8.57 -14.15
N GLY A 13 -1.54 -7.68 -13.16
CA GLY A 13 -2.61 -6.71 -12.90
C GLY A 13 -2.97 -5.81 -14.09
N CYS A 14 -2.04 -5.54 -15.00
CA CYS A 14 -2.33 -4.77 -16.24
C CYS A 14 -3.23 -5.52 -17.23
N ARG A 15 -3.34 -6.85 -17.10
CA ARG A 15 -4.13 -7.70 -18.00
C ARG A 15 -5.56 -7.93 -17.48
N ILE A 16 -5.81 -7.65 -16.20
CA ILE A 16 -7.12 -7.82 -15.55
C ILE A 16 -8.06 -6.68 -15.96
N ARG A 17 -9.10 -7.00 -16.75
CA ARG A 17 -10.03 -6.01 -17.30
C ARG A 17 -10.99 -5.46 -16.24
N GLY A 18 -11.50 -6.32 -15.34
CA GLY A 18 -12.45 -5.92 -14.31
C GLY A 18 -11.82 -5.05 -13.22
N CYS A 19 -12.44 -3.91 -12.88
CA CYS A 19 -11.95 -3.04 -11.79
C CYS A 19 -12.04 -3.72 -10.42
N LYS A 20 -13.11 -4.49 -10.17
CA LYS A 20 -13.31 -5.23 -8.91
C LYS A 20 -12.28 -6.36 -8.79
N GLU A 21 -12.22 -7.22 -9.79
CA GLU A 21 -11.26 -8.34 -9.88
C GLU A 21 -9.80 -7.87 -9.73
N ARG A 22 -9.45 -6.73 -10.35
CA ARG A 22 -8.11 -6.14 -10.21
C ARG A 22 -7.85 -5.61 -8.80
N GLY A 23 -8.87 -5.10 -8.13
CA GLY A 23 -8.80 -4.71 -6.72
C GLY A 23 -8.54 -5.92 -5.83
N GLU A 24 -9.32 -6.97 -5.98
CA GLU A 24 -9.16 -8.24 -5.24
C GLU A 24 -7.79 -8.88 -5.49
N TRP A 25 -7.31 -8.86 -6.74
CA TRP A 25 -5.96 -9.29 -7.08
C TRP A 25 -4.88 -8.42 -6.41
N ALA A 26 -5.07 -7.10 -6.37
CA ALA A 26 -4.13 -6.21 -5.69
C ALA A 26 -4.10 -6.46 -4.18
N GLU A 27 -5.23 -6.80 -3.55
CA GLU A 27 -5.28 -7.21 -2.14
C GLU A 27 -4.49 -8.49 -1.89
N LEU A 28 -4.62 -9.50 -2.77
CA LEU A 28 -3.83 -10.72 -2.71
C LEU A 28 -2.33 -10.43 -2.89
N ALA A 29 -1.98 -9.58 -3.86
CA ALA A 29 -0.60 -9.16 -4.10
C ALA A 29 0.00 -8.42 -2.89
N PHE A 30 -0.79 -7.56 -2.23
CA PHE A 30 -0.39 -6.91 -0.99
C PHE A 30 -0.10 -7.93 0.11
N MET A 31 -1.01 -8.87 0.36
CA MET A 31 -0.85 -9.89 1.40
C MET A 31 0.39 -10.76 1.15
N ALA A 32 0.63 -11.19 -0.09
CA ALA A 32 1.81 -11.95 -0.47
C ALA A 32 3.11 -11.15 -0.25
N ARG A 33 3.11 -9.87 -0.64
CA ARG A 33 4.27 -8.99 -0.45
C ARG A 33 4.52 -8.68 1.02
N ALA A 34 3.48 -8.43 1.81
CA ALA A 34 3.59 -8.21 3.25
C ALA A 34 4.11 -9.46 3.98
N ALA A 35 3.64 -10.66 3.62
CA ALA A 35 4.15 -11.91 4.15
C ALA A 35 5.65 -12.10 3.83
N LYS A 36 6.09 -11.72 2.62
CA LYS A 36 7.51 -11.72 2.24
C LYS A 36 8.36 -10.77 3.10
N GLU A 37 7.76 -9.68 3.61
CA GLU A 37 8.40 -8.75 4.54
C GLU A 37 8.41 -9.25 6.00
N GLY A 38 7.97 -10.48 6.26
CA GLY A 38 7.91 -11.07 7.61
C GLY A 38 6.71 -10.63 8.43
N LEU A 39 5.69 -10.04 7.78
CA LEU A 39 4.48 -9.57 8.45
C LEU A 39 3.42 -10.68 8.48
N ARG A 40 2.69 -10.79 9.58
CA ARG A 40 1.48 -11.62 9.62
C ARG A 40 0.32 -10.85 9.02
N VAL A 41 -0.46 -11.50 8.16
CA VAL A 41 -1.59 -10.87 7.46
C VAL A 41 -2.87 -11.64 7.72
N SER A 42 -3.96 -10.91 7.93
CA SER A 42 -5.30 -11.48 8.06
C SER A 42 -6.31 -10.67 7.27
N LYS A 43 -7.19 -11.36 6.55
CA LYS A 43 -8.28 -10.74 5.79
C LYS A 43 -9.60 -10.92 6.54
N PRO A 44 -10.32 -9.84 6.90
CA PRO A 44 -11.66 -9.97 7.48
C PRO A 44 -12.60 -10.63 6.47
N HIS A 45 -13.36 -11.64 6.90
CA HIS A 45 -14.31 -12.35 6.04
C HIS A 45 -15.57 -11.53 5.70
N ARG A 46 -15.80 -10.42 6.42
CA ARG A 46 -16.97 -9.56 6.23
C ARG A 46 -16.67 -8.45 5.23
N ASP A 47 -17.37 -8.46 4.10
CA ASP A 47 -17.25 -7.50 2.97
C ASP A 47 -17.62 -6.04 3.35
N SER A 48 -18.17 -5.82 4.56
CA SER A 48 -18.50 -4.49 5.07
C SER A 48 -17.39 -3.82 5.88
N ALA A 49 -16.20 -4.42 5.96
CA ALA A 49 -15.06 -3.82 6.65
C ALA A 49 -14.58 -2.55 5.94
N ARG A 50 -14.08 -1.57 6.70
CA ARG A 50 -13.54 -0.31 6.16
C ARG A 50 -12.07 -0.40 5.76
N TYR A 51 -11.48 -1.58 5.88
CA TYR A 51 -10.11 -1.95 5.55
C TYR A 51 -10.14 -3.33 4.93
N ASP A 52 -9.13 -3.65 4.11
CA ASP A 52 -9.10 -4.93 3.37
C ASP A 52 -8.24 -5.98 4.08
N VAL A 53 -7.21 -5.54 4.82
CA VAL A 53 -6.23 -6.42 5.47
C VAL A 53 -5.85 -5.86 6.84
N VAL A 54 -5.68 -6.73 7.83
CA VAL A 54 -4.96 -6.41 9.07
C VAL A 54 -3.56 -6.99 8.99
N VAL A 55 -2.58 -6.16 9.27
CA VAL A 55 -1.17 -6.52 9.34
C VAL A 55 -0.76 -6.56 10.82
N GLU A 56 -0.08 -7.62 11.24
CA GLU A 56 0.47 -7.77 12.58
C GLU A 56 2.00 -7.84 12.54
N TYR A 57 2.63 -7.07 13.42
CA TYR A 57 4.06 -7.12 13.70
C TYR A 57 4.31 -6.84 15.19
N GLY A 58 5.08 -7.69 15.88
CA GLY A 58 5.41 -7.50 17.30
C GLY A 58 4.18 -7.36 18.21
N GLY A 59 3.11 -8.12 17.94
CA GLY A 59 1.85 -8.04 18.70
C GLY A 59 1.00 -6.79 18.46
N ARG A 60 1.42 -5.89 17.56
CA ARG A 60 0.66 -4.70 17.16
C ARG A 60 -0.07 -4.95 15.84
N PHE A 61 -1.30 -4.45 15.76
CA PHE A 61 -2.18 -4.64 14.61
C PHE A 61 -2.42 -3.31 13.89
N LEU A 62 -2.28 -3.32 12.56
CA LEU A 62 -2.51 -2.18 11.69
C LEU A 62 -3.57 -2.53 10.65
N ARG A 63 -4.61 -1.71 10.54
CA ARG A 63 -5.67 -1.83 9.55
C ARG A 63 -5.24 -1.14 8.26
N VAL A 64 -5.12 -1.90 7.20
CA VAL A 64 -4.65 -1.44 5.90
C VAL A 64 -5.77 -1.48 4.88
N GLN A 65 -6.01 -0.35 4.24
CA GLN A 65 -6.82 -0.29 3.03
C GLN A 65 -5.92 -0.36 1.80
N VAL A 66 -6.14 -1.36 0.96
CA VAL A 66 -5.46 -1.53 -0.32
C VAL A 66 -6.23 -0.76 -1.39
N LYS A 67 -5.48 -0.05 -2.24
CA LYS A 67 -5.99 0.54 -3.49
C LYS A 67 -4.96 0.31 -4.58
N SER A 68 -5.41 0.27 -5.83
CA SER A 68 -4.53 0.15 -6.98
C SER A 68 -4.91 1.11 -8.08
N THR A 69 -3.94 1.44 -8.94
CA THR A 69 -4.19 2.24 -10.14
C THR A 69 -3.35 1.77 -11.31
N MET A 70 -3.93 1.88 -12.50
CA MET A 70 -3.24 1.78 -13.79
C MET A 70 -3.28 3.12 -14.56
N TYR A 71 -3.95 4.12 -13.98
CA TYR A 71 -4.19 5.37 -14.67
C TYR A 71 -2.90 6.20 -14.69
N ARG A 72 -2.22 6.14 -15.84
CA ARG A 72 -1.09 7.00 -16.16
C ARG A 72 -1.61 8.24 -16.89
N ARG A 73 -1.26 9.43 -16.39
CA ARG A 73 -1.58 10.69 -17.09
C ARG A 73 -0.83 10.74 -18.43
N ARG A 74 -1.47 11.29 -19.46
CA ARG A 74 -0.83 11.44 -20.78
C ARG A 74 0.33 12.43 -20.69
N GLY A 75 1.43 12.13 -21.36
CA GLY A 75 2.59 13.03 -21.49
C GLY A 75 3.49 13.17 -20.26
N VAL A 76 3.10 12.64 -19.10
CA VAL A 76 3.90 12.70 -17.87
C VAL A 76 3.90 11.35 -17.18
N GLU A 77 5.02 10.98 -16.58
CA GLU A 77 5.17 9.78 -15.76
C GLU A 77 4.50 9.92 -14.38
N SER A 78 3.18 10.15 -14.38
CA SER A 78 2.40 10.39 -13.18
C SER A 78 1.12 9.56 -13.14
N TYR A 79 0.72 9.19 -11.93
CA TYR A 79 -0.42 8.32 -11.64
C TYR A 79 -1.36 8.98 -10.65
N SER A 80 -2.64 8.60 -10.71
CA SER A 80 -3.60 9.08 -9.72
C SER A 80 -4.72 8.10 -9.44
N LEU A 81 -5.32 8.23 -8.27
CA LEU A 81 -6.51 7.49 -7.86
C LEU A 81 -7.26 8.22 -6.77
N ASN A 82 -8.52 7.84 -6.58
CA ASN A 82 -9.32 8.35 -5.47
C ASN A 82 -9.24 7.42 -4.26
N VAL A 83 -8.87 7.98 -3.10
CA VAL A 83 -8.91 7.29 -1.80
C VAL A 83 -10.23 7.63 -1.14
N LEU A 84 -11.29 7.00 -1.66
CA LEU A 84 -12.63 7.05 -1.09
C LEU A 84 -13.02 5.65 -0.61
N GLY A 85 -13.80 5.61 0.45
CA GLY A 85 -14.43 4.40 0.97
C GLY A 85 -15.72 4.06 0.23
N PRO A 86 -16.46 3.06 0.72
CA PRO A 86 -17.76 2.66 0.17
C PRO A 86 -18.70 3.86 0.00
N GLY A 87 -19.42 3.89 -1.13
CA GLY A 87 -20.34 4.99 -1.47
C GLY A 87 -19.66 6.33 -1.71
N ARG A 88 -18.36 6.34 -2.08
CA ARG A 88 -17.54 7.54 -2.31
C ARG A 88 -17.40 8.43 -1.08
N LYS A 89 -17.56 7.86 0.13
CA LYS A 89 -17.44 8.58 1.40
C LYS A 89 -15.98 8.63 1.85
N LYS A 90 -15.62 9.69 2.58
CA LYS A 90 -14.28 9.80 3.17
C LYS A 90 -14.08 8.77 4.28
N TYR A 91 -12.85 8.26 4.40
CA TYR A 91 -12.45 7.44 5.54
C TYR A 91 -12.49 8.29 6.82
N ARG A 92 -13.11 7.76 7.87
CA ARG A 92 -13.15 8.42 9.18
C ARG A 92 -11.81 8.18 9.89
N PRO A 93 -11.35 9.11 10.75
CA PRO A 93 -10.25 8.82 11.66
C PRO A 93 -10.49 7.51 12.42
N GLY A 94 -9.45 6.68 12.52
CA GLY A 94 -9.52 5.37 13.17
C GLY A 94 -10.31 4.31 12.40
N SER A 95 -10.68 4.53 11.13
CA SER A 95 -11.24 3.45 10.28
C SER A 95 -10.17 2.61 9.58
N VAL A 96 -9.03 3.23 9.28
CA VAL A 96 -7.83 2.64 8.70
C VAL A 96 -6.62 3.33 9.32
N ASP A 97 -5.51 2.61 9.44
CA ASP A 97 -4.27 3.15 9.98
C ASP A 97 -3.34 3.55 8.83
N LEU A 98 -3.28 2.75 7.76
CA LEU A 98 -2.51 3.02 6.55
C LEU A 98 -3.30 2.72 5.27
N PHE A 99 -2.86 3.35 4.18
CA PHE A 99 -3.23 3.00 2.82
C PHE A 99 -2.04 2.32 2.13
N ALA A 100 -2.26 1.15 1.55
CA ALA A 100 -1.33 0.51 0.63
C ALA A 100 -1.79 0.79 -0.79
N ILE A 101 -1.01 1.60 -1.51
CA ILE A 101 -1.34 2.03 -2.86
C ILE A 101 -0.43 1.32 -3.86
N TYR A 102 -1.00 0.54 -4.77
CA TYR A 102 -0.25 -0.17 -5.78
C TYR A 102 -0.29 0.53 -7.15
N LEU A 103 0.87 0.96 -7.64
CA LEU A 103 1.05 1.45 -9.00
C LEU A 103 1.34 0.26 -9.92
N ILE A 104 0.29 -0.39 -10.41
CA ILE A 104 0.40 -1.64 -11.18
C ILE A 104 1.36 -1.53 -12.37
N PRO A 105 1.37 -0.46 -13.19
CA PRO A 105 2.29 -0.38 -14.33
C PRO A 105 3.77 -0.27 -13.96
N ARG A 106 4.07 -0.01 -12.68
CA ARG A 106 5.41 0.13 -12.12
C ARG A 106 5.85 -1.03 -11.26
N ASP A 107 4.90 -1.86 -10.82
CA ASP A 107 5.13 -2.83 -9.77
C ASP A 107 5.68 -2.20 -8.48
N GLU A 108 5.11 -1.07 -8.08
CA GLU A 108 5.58 -0.29 -6.92
C GLU A 108 4.44 0.00 -5.95
N TRP A 109 4.76 -0.12 -4.66
CA TRP A 109 3.88 0.14 -3.54
C TRP A 109 4.19 1.47 -2.88
N TYR A 110 3.14 2.15 -2.43
CA TYR A 110 3.24 3.29 -1.54
C TYR A 110 2.48 2.99 -0.26
N ILE A 111 3.19 3.00 0.87
CA ILE A 111 2.64 2.71 2.19
C ILE A 111 2.44 4.04 2.93
N ILE A 112 1.20 4.53 2.99
CA ILE A 112 0.90 5.91 3.38
C ILE A 112 0.09 5.91 4.68
N PRO A 113 0.58 6.51 5.78
CA PRO A 113 -0.22 6.68 6.99
C PRO A 113 -1.49 7.49 6.74
N PHE A 114 -2.59 7.12 7.39
CA PHE A 114 -3.89 7.81 7.23
C PHE A 114 -3.77 9.33 7.41
N GLY A 115 -3.03 9.78 8.42
CA GLY A 115 -2.80 11.20 8.71
C GLY A 115 -2.11 11.96 7.57
N ALA A 116 -1.30 11.29 6.74
CA ALA A 116 -0.54 11.90 5.66
C ALA A 116 -1.37 12.20 4.40
N VAL A 117 -2.48 11.48 4.18
CA VAL A 117 -3.40 11.73 3.05
C VAL A 117 -4.08 13.10 3.20
N GLY A 118 -4.42 13.45 4.45
CA GLY A 118 -5.10 14.70 4.81
C GLY A 118 -6.63 14.57 4.71
N ARG A 119 -7.36 15.26 5.60
CA ARG A 119 -8.81 15.11 5.80
C ARG A 119 -9.68 15.62 4.63
N THR A 120 -9.13 16.50 3.79
CA THR A 120 -9.89 17.18 2.72
C THR A 120 -9.74 16.53 1.35
N ARG A 121 -8.66 15.78 1.12
CA ARG A 121 -8.30 15.28 -0.21
C ARG A 121 -8.80 13.86 -0.44
N SER A 122 -9.50 13.70 -1.56
CA SER A 122 -10.01 12.40 -2.00
C SER A 122 -9.20 11.81 -3.15
N SER A 123 -8.30 12.58 -3.77
CA SER A 123 -7.47 12.15 -4.91
C SER A 123 -5.99 12.25 -4.56
N LEU A 124 -5.25 11.19 -4.84
CA LEU A 124 -3.81 11.11 -4.66
C LEU A 124 -3.09 11.16 -6.00
N HIS A 125 -1.94 11.83 -6.01
CA HIS A 125 -1.08 11.97 -7.18
C HIS A 125 0.31 11.44 -6.86
N PHE A 126 0.81 10.59 -7.74
CA PHE A 126 2.11 9.93 -7.63
C PHE A 126 2.95 10.27 -8.84
N THR A 127 4.20 10.67 -8.60
CA THR A 127 5.20 10.89 -9.64
C THR A 127 6.47 10.21 -9.15
N PRO A 128 6.65 8.91 -9.42
CA PRO A 128 7.82 8.16 -8.99
C PRO A 128 9.12 8.86 -9.39
N GLY A 129 10.07 9.01 -8.47
CA GLY A 129 11.33 9.73 -8.69
C GLY A 129 11.21 11.27 -8.68
N GLY A 130 10.02 11.82 -8.48
CA GLY A 130 9.80 13.27 -8.42
C GLY A 130 10.25 13.86 -7.09
N LYS A 131 11.28 14.73 -7.09
CA LYS A 131 11.81 15.38 -5.86
C LYS A 131 10.77 16.18 -5.06
N ARG A 132 9.73 16.70 -5.70
CA ARG A 132 8.63 17.46 -5.08
C ARG A 132 7.34 16.64 -4.94
N ALA A 133 7.37 15.34 -5.25
CA ALA A 133 6.20 14.49 -5.17
C ALA A 133 5.85 14.20 -3.71
N ARG A 134 4.68 14.67 -3.28
CA ARG A 134 4.21 14.64 -1.88
C ARG A 134 4.33 13.28 -1.21
N TYR A 135 4.10 12.21 -1.95
CA TYR A 135 4.06 10.85 -1.41
C TYR A 135 5.33 10.04 -1.70
N GLU A 136 6.36 10.63 -2.32
CA GLU A 136 7.56 9.87 -2.72
C GLU A 136 8.28 9.23 -1.53
N ARG A 137 8.28 9.88 -0.37
CA ARG A 137 8.84 9.34 0.88
C ARG A 137 8.16 8.05 1.38
N TYR A 138 7.03 7.67 0.80
CA TYR A 138 6.26 6.49 1.16
C TYR A 138 6.41 5.34 0.15
N ARG A 139 7.22 5.53 -0.90
CA ARG A 139 7.49 4.50 -1.91
C ARG A 139 8.28 3.36 -1.27
N GLU A 140 7.76 2.14 -1.39
CA GLU A 140 8.28 0.92 -0.77
C GLU A 140 8.53 1.04 0.75
N ALA A 141 7.80 1.93 1.43
CA ALA A 141 7.95 2.20 2.86
C ALA A 141 7.32 1.11 3.75
N TRP A 142 7.70 -0.16 3.53
CA TRP A 142 7.19 -1.33 4.24
C TRP A 142 7.51 -1.34 5.73
N GLU A 143 8.56 -0.63 6.14
CA GLU A 143 8.93 -0.40 7.55
C GLU A 143 7.81 0.29 8.35
N LEU A 144 6.94 1.07 7.70
CA LEU A 144 5.79 1.70 8.35
C LEU A 144 4.74 0.69 8.83
N LEU A 145 4.81 -0.56 8.36
CA LEU A 145 3.98 -1.67 8.84
C LEU A 145 4.59 -2.42 10.04
N LYS A 146 5.78 -2.01 10.51
CA LYS A 146 6.53 -2.63 11.61
C LYS A 146 6.67 -1.69 12.80
N PRO A 147 5.56 -1.23 13.43
CA PRO A 147 5.64 -0.22 14.49
C PRO A 147 6.37 -0.78 15.71
N GLY A 148 7.52 -0.21 16.08
CA GLY A 148 8.28 -0.62 17.28
C GLY A 148 9.47 -1.53 17.04
N SER A 149 9.94 -1.68 15.79
CA SER A 149 11.22 -2.34 15.50
C SER A 149 12.45 -1.58 16.03
N GLU A 150 12.28 -0.34 16.48
CA GLU A 150 13.26 0.39 17.29
C GLU A 150 12.92 0.16 18.79
N GLY A 151 13.48 -0.90 19.41
CA GLY A 151 13.41 -1.03 20.87
C GLY A 151 13.34 -2.41 21.54
N GLU A 152 13.47 -3.53 20.83
CA GLU A 152 13.54 -4.87 21.47
C GLU A 152 14.96 -5.47 21.49
N VAL A 153 15.94 -4.66 21.89
CA VAL A 153 17.25 -5.16 22.33
C VAL A 153 17.46 -4.69 23.76
N GLY A 154 16.96 -5.45 24.74
CA GLY A 154 17.16 -5.06 26.15
C GLY A 154 16.36 -5.78 27.23
N LEU A 155 15.80 -6.98 26.99
CA LEU A 155 15.09 -7.74 28.04
C LEU A 155 15.40 -9.24 28.02
N GLN A 156 16.67 -9.61 27.80
CA GLN A 156 17.17 -10.96 28.10
C GLN A 156 18.40 -10.90 29.01
N SER A 157 18.24 -10.33 30.21
CA SER A 157 19.12 -10.62 31.34
C SER A 157 18.46 -10.14 32.64
N LEU A 158 17.47 -10.89 33.14
CA LEU A 158 17.07 -10.88 34.55
C LEU A 158 16.10 -12.05 34.83
N GLY A 159 16.59 -13.03 35.60
CA GLY A 159 15.82 -14.12 36.22
C GLY A 159 15.77 -15.40 35.36
N ARG A 160 16.51 -16.47 35.67
CA ARG A 160 16.82 -17.09 36.97
C ARG A 160 18.22 -17.67 37.01
#